data_AF-A0AA35WHF6-F1
#
_entry.id   AF-A0AA35WHF6-F1
#
_cell.length_a   1.000
_cell.length_b   1.000
_cell.length_c   1.000
_cell.angle_alpha   90.00
_cell.angle_beta   90.00
_cell.angle_gamma   90.00
#
_symmetry.space_group_name_H-M   'P 1'
#
loop_
_entity.id
_entity.type
_entity.pdbx_description
1 polymer ?
#
loop_
_entity_poly.entity_id
_entity_poly.type
_entity_poly.pdbx_seq_one_letter_code
_entity_poly.pdbx_strand_id
1 'polypeptide(L)' 'MRDASVREKPARLEVAAVMGSVNMRVPSGWNITIDTSTVMGQTEDKRRLNDASERDVDVIITGSVVMGSLEIDD' A
#
# COMPACT_ATOMS: atom_id res chain seq x y z
N MET A 1 10.38 5.39 -9.66
CA MET A 1 10.30 3.95 -9.97
C MET A 1 9.34 3.81 -11.15
N ARG A 2 9.80 3.69 -12.41
CA ARG A 2 8.91 3.81 -13.60
C ARG A 2 8.58 2.50 -14.32
N ASP A 3 9.28 1.41 -14.00
CA ASP A 3 9.21 0.15 -14.76
C ASP A 3 8.66 -1.05 -13.97
N ALA A 4 8.01 -0.83 -12.83
CA ALA A 4 7.35 -1.91 -12.11
C ALA A 4 6.04 -2.29 -12.83
N SER A 5 5.83 -3.60 -13.04
CA SER A 5 4.57 -4.15 -13.58
C SER A 5 4.08 -5.31 -12.73
N VAL A 6 2.76 -5.34 -12.47
CA VAL A 6 2.10 -6.50 -11.87
C VAL A 6 1.76 -7.50 -12.98
N ARG A 7 2.34 -8.71 -12.92
CA ARG A 7 2.11 -9.76 -13.93
C ARG A 7 0.69 -10.35 -13.85
N GLU A 8 0.19 -10.56 -12.63
CA GLU A 8 -1.15 -11.09 -12.37
C GLU A 8 -1.85 -10.18 -11.37
N LYS A 9 -2.94 -9.54 -11.81
CA LYS A 9 -3.70 -8.59 -11.00
C LYS A 9 -4.95 -9.27 -10.41
N PRO A 10 -5.32 -8.97 -9.15
CA PRO A 10 -4.58 -8.14 -8.20
C PRO A 10 -3.42 -8.91 -7.54
N ALA A 11 -2.25 -8.28 -7.43
CA ALA A 11 -1.19 -8.77 -6.56
C ALA A 11 -1.61 -8.60 -5.10
N ARG A 12 -1.31 -9.58 -4.25
CA ARG A 12 -1.60 -9.51 -2.81
C ARG A 12 -0.30 -9.38 -2.03
N LEU A 13 -0.26 -8.40 -1.12
CA LEU A 13 0.87 -8.16 -0.26
C LEU A 13 0.42 -8.09 1.20
N GLU A 14 0.96 -8.98 2.02
CA GLU A 14 0.71 -8.99 3.46
C GLU A 14 1.86 -8.28 4.19
N VAL A 15 1.53 -7.31 5.04
CA VAL A 15 2.49 -6.50 5.80
C VAL A 15 2.24 -6.66 7.29
N ALA A 16 3.29 -6.95 8.05
CA ALA A 16 3.27 -6.94 9.51
C ALA A 16 4.31 -5.96 10.04
N ALA A 17 3.87 -4.91 10.73
CA ALA A 17 4.73 -3.94 11.39
C ALA A 17 4.46 -3.93 12.89
N VAL A 18 5.48 -4.27 13.69
CA VAL A 18 5.41 -4.27 15.15
C VAL A 18 6.53 -3.39 15.69
N MET A 19 6.19 -2.34 16.44
CA MET A 19 7.17 -1.42 17.06
C MET A 19 8.22 -0.90 16.06
N GLY A 20 7.77 -0.50 14.86
CA GLY A 20 8.65 -0.07 13.77
C GLY A 20 7.87 0.53 12.60
N SER A 21 8.58 0.88 11.52
CA SER A 21 7.99 1.48 10.34
C SER A 21 8.27 0.69 9.07
N VAL A 22 7.26 0.64 8.18
CA VAL A 22 7.36 0.13 6.83
C VAL A 22 7.13 1.28 5.87
N ASN A 23 8.12 1.58 5.04
CA ASN A 23 8.01 2.56 3.97
C ASN A 23 7.98 1.83 2.63
N MET A 24 6.91 2.02 1.88
CA MET A 24 6.68 1.36 0.60
C MET A 24 6.58 2.38 -0.52
N ARG A 25 7.25 2.09 -1.65
CA ARG A 25 7.05 2.85 -2.88
C ARG A 25 6.17 2.08 -3.84
N VAL A 26 5.06 2.69 -4.25
CA VAL A 26 4.11 2.15 -5.22
C VAL A 26 3.94 3.17 -6.35
N PRO A 27 4.11 2.78 -7.62
CA PRO A 27 3.93 3.70 -8.74
C PRO A 27 2.58 4.43 -8.69
N SER A 28 2.58 5.74 -8.92
CA SER A 28 1.37 6.60 -8.91
C SER A 28 0.33 6.26 -9.99
N GLY A 29 0.65 5.36 -10.93
CA GLY A 29 -0.29 4.83 -11.91
C GLY A 29 -1.09 3.61 -11.44
N TRP A 30 -0.73 3.00 -10.31
CA TRP A 30 -1.35 1.77 -9.80
C TRP A 30 -2.55 2.07 -8.90
N ASN A 31 -3.67 1.40 -9.17
CA ASN A 31 -4.81 1.35 -8.26
C ASN A 31 -4.52 0.34 -7.15
N ILE A 32 -4.46 0.79 -5.90
CA ILE A 32 -4.24 -0.10 -4.76
C ILE A 32 -5.40 -0.01 -3.78
N THR A 33 -5.67 -1.13 -3.13
CA THR A 33 -6.58 -1.21 -1.99
C THR A 33 -5.77 -1.51 -0.73
N ILE A 34 -5.96 -0.71 0.32
CA ILE A 34 -5.29 -0.89 1.61
C ILE A 34 -6.34 -1.38 2.61
N ASP A 35 -6.12 -2.58 3.15
CA ASP A 35 -6.97 -3.23 4.14
C ASP A 35 -6.11 -3.74 5.32
N THR A 36 -5.69 -2.80 6.16
CA THR A 36 -4.78 -3.07 7.29
C THR A 36 -5.45 -2.74 8.61
N SER A 37 -5.28 -3.61 9.61
CA SER A 37 -5.69 -3.33 10.98
C SER A 37 -4.58 -2.61 11.75
N THR A 38 -4.86 -1.39 12.21
CA THR A 38 -3.91 -0.60 13.02
C THR A 38 -4.45 -0.47 14.45
N VAL A 39 -3.69 -0.96 15.44
CA VAL A 39 -4.09 -0.91 16.86
C VAL A 39 -3.49 0.32 17.56
N MET A 40 -2.24 0.65 17.26
CA MET A 40 -1.55 1.88 17.72
C MET A 40 -0.53 2.30 16.65
N GLY A 41 -0.56 3.55 16.22
CA GLY A 41 0.27 4.03 15.11
C GLY A 41 -0.56 4.46 13.91
N GLN A 42 -0.01 4.38 12.70
CA GLN A 42 -0.67 4.94 11.51
C GLN A 42 -0.38 4.19 10.22
N THR A 43 -1.39 4.08 9.37
CA THR A 43 -1.25 3.69 7.96
C THR A 43 -1.62 4.88 7.09
N GLU A 44 -0.70 5.35 6.24
CA GLU A 44 -0.86 6.51 5.37
C GLU A 44 -0.53 6.17 3.91
N ASP A 45 -1.39 6.61 2.99
CA ASP A 45 -1.07 6.69 1.57
C ASP A 45 -0.84 8.17 1.20
N LYS A 46 0.43 8.53 0.96
CA LYS A 46 0.88 9.88 0.61
C LYS A 46 1.00 10.09 -0.90
N ARG A 47 0.72 9.06 -1.70
CA ARG A 47 0.81 9.16 -3.16
C ARG A 47 -0.14 10.23 -3.67
N ARG A 48 0.26 10.92 -4.72
CA ARG A 48 -0.66 11.80 -5.47
C ARG A 48 -1.73 10.92 -6.10
N LEU A 49 -2.93 10.93 -5.51
CA LEU A 49 -4.11 10.26 -6.05
C LEU A 49 -4.35 10.76 -7.48
N ASN A 50 -4.01 9.95 -8.46
CA ASN A 50 -4.58 10.06 -9.80
C ASN A 50 -5.95 9.37 -9.77
N ASP A 51 -6.87 9.77 -10.66
CA ASP A 51 -8.20 9.15 -10.88
C ASP A 51 -8.10 7.66 -11.29
N ALA A 52 -7.58 6.81 -10.41
CA ALA A 52 -7.43 5.38 -10.57
C ALA A 52 -8.66 4.62 -10.07
N SER A 53 -9.65 5.33 -9.51
CA SER A 53 -10.91 4.82 -8.98
C SER A 53 -11.75 4.05 -10.01
N GLU A 54 -11.55 4.30 -11.31
CA GLU A 54 -12.24 3.59 -12.40
C GLU A 54 -11.45 2.40 -12.99
N ARG A 55 -10.27 2.05 -12.44
CA ARG A 55 -9.41 0.97 -12.97
C ARG A 55 -9.47 -0.29 -12.12
N ASP A 56 -9.18 -1.43 -12.74
CA ASP A 56 -8.97 -2.70 -12.01
C ASP A 56 -7.90 -2.54 -10.93
N VAL A 57 -8.12 -3.18 -9.78
CA VAL A 57 -7.17 -3.13 -8.65
C VAL A 57 -5.87 -3.85 -9.04
N ASP A 58 -4.75 -3.14 -8.99
CA ASP A 58 -3.42 -3.68 -9.28
C ASP A 58 -2.86 -4.44 -8.07
N VAL A 59 -3.03 -3.88 -6.87
CA VAL A 59 -2.46 -4.43 -5.63
C VAL A 59 -3.44 -4.32 -4.47
N ILE A 60 -3.55 -5.38 -3.69
CA ILE A 60 -4.25 -5.38 -2.41
C ILE A 60 -3.19 -5.52 -1.31
N ILE A 61 -3.08 -4.51 -0.46
CA ILE A 61 -2.18 -4.50 0.70
C ILE A 61 -3.01 -4.84 1.92
N THR A 62 -2.76 -6.00 2.52
CA THR A 62 -3.37 -6.42 3.79
C THR A 62 -2.34 -6.42 4.90
N GLY A 63 -2.78 -6.43 6.16
CA GLY A 63 -1.80 -6.54 7.23
C GLY A 63 -2.21 -6.06 8.61
N SER A 64 -1.24 -6.08 9.51
CA SER A 64 -1.37 -5.57 10.87
C SER A 64 -0.25 -4.59 11.20
N VAL A 65 -0.61 -3.47 11.82
CA VAL A 65 0.31 -2.44 12.32
C VAL A 65 0.06 -2.24 13.81
N VAL A 66 1.05 -2.59 14.62
CA VAL A 66 0.98 -2.55 16.09
C VAL A 66 2.12 -1.72 16.64
N MET A 67 1.78 -0.56 17.22
CA MET A 67 2.73 0.45 17.72
C MET A 67 3.76 0.87 16.66
N GLY A 68 3.34 0.99 15.40
CA GLY A 68 4.22 1.22 14.26
C GLY A 68 3.62 2.10 13.18
N SER A 69 4.27 2.19 12.02
CA SER A 69 3.71 2.91 10.86
C SER A 69 3.86 2.15 9.55
N LEU A 70 2.89 2.34 8.66
CA LEU A 70 2.96 1.96 7.26
C LEU A 70 2.76 3.22 6.42
N GLU A 71 3.78 3.62 5.67
CA GLU A 71 3.73 4.77 4.77
C GLU A 71 3.90 4.31 3.33
N ILE A 72 3.03 4.79 2.45
CA ILE A 72 3.03 4.50 1.02
C ILE A 72 3.28 5.80 0.25
N ASP A 73 4.26 5.79 -0.64
CA ASP A 73 4.67 6.94 -1.48
C ASP A 73 4.98 6.49 -2.93
N ASP A 74 5.30 7.41 -3.86
CA ASP A 74 5.55 7.13 -5.29
C ASP A 74 7.02 7.06 -5.76
#